data_AF-A0A2T4AD67-F1
#
_entry.id   AF-A0A2T4AD67-F1
#
_cell.length_a   1.000
_cell.length_b   1.000
_cell.length_c   1.000
_cell.angle_alpha   90.00
_cell.angle_beta   90.00
_cell.angle_gamma   90.00
#
_symmetry.space_group_name_H-M   'P 1'
#
loop_
_entity.id
_entity.type
_entity.pdbx_description
1 polymer ?
#
loop_
_entity_poly.entity_id
_entity_poly.type
_entity_poly.pdbx_seq_one_letter_code
_entity_poly.pdbx_strand_id
1 'polypeptide(L)'
;MATYKQLQREPAFRELFSKRITTLQDIYNIFKDSTFIAIDTEHFPITSGKDRILHQVGLAHIQSLTRYLSQTNDTSRSTGRPCFEDFYNENKIRALALNINISQEKRERIIRLKGEGGVPTRRRHRFGREQQVDLENLEETVIEFIQSCEGKGSLVLMGFEMAAEWTYLSRNFSRAVPFFSAWVDLRDIGKDISSSVGKDIQPGRGDLGGGIADNAGDDAVATCVLASALLDSENHEKLRFRQECSRIAGRKGYRVPDVRDRFTVSICAQGALPSTINSGMNLARQFFDYSPQSAGIMSEEIAYLTFRSQDQMDQFVAGIHGLVLPTGDILSVQGYSRANRSMESEDDERKEKRELRQRKRLEGTASEVEDLGNLFSSQFLSA
;
A
#
# COMPACT_ATOMS: atom_id res chain seq x y z
N MET A 1 -9.77 -7.08 -17.49
CA MET A 1 -9.76 -5.69 -16.97
C MET A 1 -9.60 -4.74 -18.14
N ALA A 2 -10.27 -3.58 -18.08
CA ALA A 2 -10.08 -2.52 -19.06
C ALA A 2 -8.68 -1.92 -18.88
N THR A 3 -7.99 -1.62 -19.97
CA THR A 3 -6.70 -0.92 -19.90
C THR A 3 -6.93 0.59 -19.89
N TYR A 4 -6.04 1.36 -19.25
CA TYR A 4 -6.11 2.83 -19.30
C TYR A 4 -6.12 3.38 -20.74
N LYS A 5 -5.41 2.71 -21.66
CA LYS A 5 -5.44 3.05 -23.09
C LYS A 5 -6.81 2.87 -23.73
N GLN A 6 -7.60 1.90 -23.28
CA GLN A 6 -8.99 1.72 -23.75
C GLN A 6 -9.88 2.83 -23.22
N LEU A 7 -9.82 3.12 -21.92
CA LEU A 7 -10.62 4.18 -21.28
C LEU A 7 -10.33 5.58 -21.85
N GLN A 8 -9.08 5.85 -22.24
CA GLN A 8 -8.70 7.10 -22.92
C GLN A 8 -9.32 7.27 -24.31
N ARG A 9 -9.68 6.16 -24.98
CA ARG A 9 -10.20 6.17 -26.35
C ARG A 9 -11.71 6.11 -26.40
N GLU A 10 -12.34 5.53 -25.38
CA GLU A 10 -13.77 5.31 -25.33
C GLU A 10 -14.51 6.62 -25.04
N PRO A 11 -15.38 7.11 -25.94
CA PRO A 11 -15.99 8.44 -25.81
C PRO A 11 -16.73 8.66 -24.49
N ALA A 12 -17.39 7.62 -23.97
CA ALA A 12 -18.16 7.68 -22.72
C ALA A 12 -17.28 7.97 -21.49
N PHE A 13 -16.00 7.60 -21.51
CA PHE A 13 -15.10 7.71 -20.36
C PHE A 13 -13.99 8.72 -20.57
N ARG A 14 -13.67 9.06 -21.83
CA ARG A 14 -12.53 9.88 -22.22
C ARG A 14 -12.47 11.22 -21.50
N GLU A 15 -13.61 11.90 -21.37
CA GLU A 15 -13.66 13.22 -20.73
C GLU A 15 -13.27 13.11 -19.25
N LEU A 16 -13.96 12.28 -18.46
CA LEU A 16 -13.61 12.09 -17.05
C LEU A 16 -12.19 11.55 -16.89
N PHE A 17 -11.81 10.56 -17.70
CA PHE A 17 -10.49 9.94 -17.62
C PHE A 17 -9.36 10.96 -17.83
N SER A 18 -9.57 11.97 -18.68
CA SER A 18 -8.62 13.08 -18.89
C SER A 18 -8.54 14.07 -17.72
N LYS A 19 -9.57 14.16 -16.88
CA LYS A 19 -9.63 15.00 -15.68
C LYS A 19 -9.06 14.26 -14.45
N ARG A 20 -7.91 13.58 -14.65
CA ARG A 20 -7.17 12.89 -13.59
C ARG A 20 -6.36 13.90 -12.79
N ILE A 21 -6.51 13.86 -11.47
CA ILE A 21 -5.71 14.61 -10.51
C ILE A 21 -4.53 13.74 -10.12
N THR A 22 -3.31 14.24 -10.34
CA THR A 22 -2.07 13.48 -10.08
C THR A 22 -1.12 14.16 -9.11
N THR A 23 -1.39 15.40 -8.71
CA THR A 23 -0.53 16.17 -7.80
C THR A 23 -1.29 16.57 -6.54
N LEU A 24 -0.56 16.72 -5.44
CA LEU A 24 -1.12 17.24 -4.19
C LEU A 24 -1.62 18.68 -4.34
N GLN A 25 -0.93 19.49 -5.16
CA GLN A 25 -1.35 20.87 -5.42
C GLN A 25 -2.71 20.94 -6.11
N ASP A 26 -2.99 20.05 -7.05
CA ASP A 26 -4.28 19.99 -7.72
C ASP A 26 -5.41 19.59 -6.76
N ILE A 27 -5.15 18.70 -5.78
CA ILE A 27 -6.10 18.45 -4.69
C ILE A 27 -6.36 19.72 -3.89
N TYR A 28 -5.31 20.46 -3.52
CA TYR A 28 -5.47 21.73 -2.81
C TYR A 28 -6.23 22.80 -3.60
N ASN A 29 -6.22 22.74 -4.92
CA ASN A 29 -6.94 23.69 -5.76
C ASN A 29 -8.45 23.42 -5.79
N ILE A 30 -8.88 22.16 -5.60
CA ILE A 30 -10.29 21.77 -5.76
C ILE A 30 -10.99 21.41 -4.44
N PHE A 31 -10.25 21.14 -3.36
CA PHE A 31 -10.84 20.54 -2.14
C PHE A 31 -11.86 21.41 -1.39
N LYS A 32 -11.84 22.74 -1.59
CA LYS A 32 -12.78 23.65 -0.93
C LYS A 32 -14.17 23.66 -1.58
N ASP A 33 -14.23 23.41 -2.88
CA ASP A 33 -15.43 23.54 -3.71
C ASP A 33 -15.90 22.19 -4.28
N SER A 34 -15.38 21.09 -3.72
CA SER A 34 -15.68 19.74 -4.17
C SER A 34 -16.03 18.82 -3.01
N THR A 35 -16.94 17.89 -3.27
CA THR A 35 -17.15 16.71 -2.44
C THR A 35 -16.46 15.51 -3.07
N PHE A 36 -16.27 14.44 -2.30
CA PHE A 36 -15.50 13.29 -2.75
C PHE A 36 -16.23 11.99 -2.46
N ILE A 37 -16.17 11.05 -3.40
CA ILE A 37 -16.61 9.66 -3.21
C ILE A 37 -15.42 8.75 -3.44
N ALA A 38 -15.05 8.01 -2.40
CA ALA A 38 -14.16 6.88 -2.53
C ALA A 38 -14.92 5.64 -3.03
N ILE A 39 -14.29 4.89 -3.93
CA ILE A 39 -14.76 3.59 -4.39
C ILE A 39 -13.69 2.54 -4.14
N ASP A 40 -14.13 1.35 -3.74
CA ASP A 40 -13.31 0.15 -3.71
C ASP A 40 -14.12 -1.04 -4.27
N THR A 41 -13.46 -1.93 -5.01
CA THR A 41 -14.11 -3.09 -5.61
C THR A 41 -13.41 -4.38 -5.25
N GLU A 42 -14.22 -5.34 -4.80
CA GLU A 42 -13.74 -6.65 -4.40
C GLU A 42 -14.19 -7.70 -5.42
N HIS A 43 -13.22 -8.44 -5.95
CA HIS A 43 -13.44 -9.48 -6.95
C HIS A 43 -12.62 -10.72 -6.66
N PHE A 44 -13.09 -11.86 -7.14
CA PHE A 44 -12.30 -13.10 -7.10
C PHE A 44 -12.25 -13.76 -8.48
N PRO A 45 -11.14 -14.43 -8.82
CA PRO A 45 -11.02 -15.16 -10.08
C PRO A 45 -11.88 -16.43 -10.06
N ILE A 46 -12.52 -16.78 -11.18
CA ILE A 46 -13.21 -18.07 -11.39
C ILE A 46 -12.22 -19.10 -11.94
N THR A 47 -11.45 -18.73 -12.97
CA THR A 47 -10.37 -19.49 -13.63
C THR A 47 -9.06 -18.68 -13.58
N SER A 48 -7.98 -19.14 -14.22
CA SER A 48 -6.70 -18.42 -14.23
C SER A 48 -6.85 -16.99 -14.82
N GLY A 49 -6.75 -15.99 -13.94
CA GLY A 49 -6.45 -14.58 -14.22
C GLY A 49 -7.54 -13.72 -14.88
N LYS A 50 -8.27 -14.22 -15.89
CA LYS A 50 -9.09 -13.38 -16.79
C LYS A 50 -10.58 -13.32 -16.41
N ASP A 51 -11.14 -14.40 -15.90
CA ASP A 51 -12.53 -14.43 -15.45
C ASP A 51 -12.59 -14.05 -13.98
N ARG A 52 -13.07 -12.84 -13.67
CA ARG A 52 -13.25 -12.36 -12.30
C ARG A 52 -14.70 -11.99 -12.05
N ILE A 53 -15.22 -12.39 -10.90
CA ILE A 53 -16.56 -12.04 -10.44
C ILE A 53 -16.42 -10.90 -9.44
N LEU A 54 -17.11 -9.79 -9.71
CA LEU A 54 -17.34 -8.74 -8.73
C LEU A 54 -18.29 -9.28 -7.66
N HIS A 55 -17.95 -9.11 -6.39
CA HIS A 55 -18.78 -9.61 -5.30
C HIS A 55 -19.06 -8.57 -4.22
N GLN A 56 -18.23 -7.53 -4.08
CA GLN A 56 -18.59 -6.36 -3.29
C GLN A 56 -18.16 -5.07 -3.98
N VAL A 57 -18.93 -4.01 -3.72
CA VAL A 57 -18.58 -2.63 -4.06
C VAL A 57 -18.71 -1.79 -2.79
N GLY A 58 -17.64 -1.07 -2.44
CA GLY A 58 -17.63 -0.10 -1.36
C GLY A 58 -17.71 1.31 -1.90
N LEU A 59 -18.53 2.14 -1.24
CA LEU A 59 -18.65 3.56 -1.52
C LEU A 59 -18.57 4.34 -0.22
N ALA A 60 -17.80 5.42 -0.20
CA ALA A 60 -17.75 6.34 0.94
C ALA A 60 -17.74 7.79 0.45
N HIS A 61 -18.77 8.56 0.81
CA HIS A 61 -18.87 9.98 0.53
C HIS A 61 -18.37 10.81 1.71
N ILE A 62 -17.46 11.74 1.43
CA ILE A 62 -16.99 12.76 2.35
C ILE A 62 -17.22 14.15 1.76
N GLN A 63 -17.81 15.04 2.55
CA GLN A 63 -18.23 16.36 2.08
C GLN A 63 -17.06 17.31 1.82
N SER A 64 -15.99 17.19 2.61
CA SER A 64 -14.76 17.94 2.40
C SER A 64 -13.59 17.16 3.00
N LEU A 65 -12.46 17.16 2.31
CA LEU A 65 -11.23 16.64 2.87
C LEU A 65 -10.69 17.65 3.89
N THR A 66 -10.58 17.22 5.13
CA THR A 66 -9.95 17.99 6.20
C THR A 66 -8.52 17.53 6.37
N ARG A 67 -7.63 18.44 6.83
CA ARG A 67 -6.29 17.98 7.24
C ARG A 67 -6.47 17.04 8.43
N TYR A 68 -5.91 15.84 8.31
CA TYR A 68 -5.85 14.87 9.39
C TYR A 68 -4.86 15.34 10.46
N LEU A 69 -5.15 16.42 11.16
CA LEU A 69 -4.27 16.93 12.20
C LEU A 69 -5.06 17.16 13.49
N SER A 70 -4.70 16.38 14.50
CA SER A 70 -4.28 16.94 15.79
C SER A 70 -5.28 17.87 16.48
N GLN A 71 -6.58 17.67 16.27
CA GLN A 71 -7.63 18.34 17.06
C GLN A 71 -7.85 17.70 18.44
N THR A 72 -6.97 16.78 18.87
CA THR A 72 -6.92 16.38 20.28
C THR A 72 -5.91 17.24 21.03
N ASN A 73 -6.20 18.53 21.19
CA ASN A 73 -5.75 19.28 22.37
C ASN A 73 -6.57 18.87 23.63
N ASP A 74 -7.51 17.94 23.49
CA ASP A 74 -8.21 17.34 24.62
C ASP A 74 -7.32 16.29 25.31
N THR A 75 -6.77 16.70 26.44
CA THR A 75 -6.01 15.92 27.42
C THR A 75 -6.80 14.75 28.05
N SER A 76 -7.91 14.31 27.46
CA SER A 76 -8.85 13.34 28.03
C SER A 76 -8.91 11.98 27.32
N ARG A 77 -8.39 11.83 26.10
CA ARG A 77 -8.30 10.52 25.43
C ARG A 77 -7.01 9.80 25.83
N SER A 78 -7.12 8.88 26.80
CA SER A 78 -5.98 8.13 27.38
C SER A 78 -5.22 7.19 26.43
N THR A 79 -5.51 7.21 25.13
CA THR A 79 -4.74 6.48 24.10
C THR A 79 -4.58 7.41 22.91
N GLY A 80 -3.44 8.13 22.81
CA GLY A 80 -3.13 9.09 21.74
C GLY A 80 -2.94 8.48 20.34
N ARG A 81 -3.81 7.52 19.95
CA ARG A 81 -3.86 6.92 18.62
C ARG A 81 -5.12 7.42 17.90
N PRO A 82 -4.98 7.94 16.69
CA PRO A 82 -6.14 8.26 15.85
C PRO A 82 -7.01 7.02 15.61
N CYS A 83 -8.33 7.15 15.76
CA CYS A 83 -9.29 6.07 15.54
C CYS A 83 -10.06 6.29 14.22
N PHE A 84 -10.22 5.25 13.42
CA PHE A 84 -11.00 5.30 12.17
C PHE A 84 -12.48 5.64 12.42
N GLU A 85 -13.03 5.19 13.55
CA GLU A 85 -14.41 5.46 13.94
C GLU A 85 -14.63 6.93 14.31
N ASP A 86 -13.68 7.53 15.03
CA ASP A 86 -13.72 8.97 15.33
C ASP A 86 -13.69 9.77 14.03
N PHE A 87 -12.77 9.46 13.12
CA PHE A 87 -12.67 10.14 11.82
C PHE A 87 -13.97 10.00 11.00
N TYR A 88 -14.55 8.79 10.95
CA TYR A 88 -15.81 8.52 10.25
C TYR A 88 -16.95 9.39 10.79
N ASN A 89 -17.09 9.45 12.12
CA ASN A 89 -18.16 10.19 12.79
C ASN A 89 -17.96 11.71 12.70
N GLU A 90 -16.75 12.21 12.96
CA GLU A 90 -16.42 13.64 12.94
C GLU A 90 -16.60 14.25 11.54
N ASN A 91 -16.21 13.52 10.50
CA ASN A 91 -16.35 13.95 9.10
C ASN A 91 -17.70 13.59 8.49
N LYS A 92 -18.62 13.02 9.28
CA LYS A 92 -19.98 12.61 8.85
C LYS A 92 -19.96 11.80 7.55
N ILE A 93 -19.03 10.86 7.45
CA ILE A 93 -18.86 10.06 6.25
C ILE A 93 -20.11 9.21 6.05
N ARG A 94 -20.61 9.19 4.81
CA ARG A 94 -21.69 8.30 4.42
C ARG A 94 -21.08 7.14 3.68
N ALA A 95 -21.20 5.93 4.22
CA ALA A 95 -20.64 4.73 3.62
C ALA A 95 -21.73 3.70 3.26
N LEU A 96 -21.49 2.97 2.17
CA LEU A 96 -22.35 1.92 1.66
C LEU A 96 -21.48 0.76 1.17
N ALA A 97 -21.73 -0.44 1.71
CA ALA A 97 -21.18 -1.69 1.21
C ALA A 97 -22.28 -2.47 0.47
N LEU A 98 -22.08 -2.69 -0.82
CA LEU A 98 -22.96 -3.47 -1.68
C LEU A 98 -22.41 -4.87 -1.84
N ASN A 99 -23.10 -5.85 -1.27
CA ASN A 99 -22.86 -7.26 -1.48
C ASN A 99 -23.63 -7.73 -2.70
N ILE A 100 -22.94 -8.24 -3.70
CA ILE A 100 -23.58 -8.67 -4.94
C ILE A 100 -24.09 -10.10 -4.75
N ASN A 101 -25.38 -10.29 -4.97
CA ASN A 101 -26.00 -11.60 -4.96
C ASN A 101 -25.37 -12.48 -6.05
N ILE A 102 -24.76 -13.57 -5.61
CA ILE A 102 -24.26 -14.61 -6.50
C ILE A 102 -25.29 -15.73 -6.49
N SER A 103 -25.86 -16.04 -7.66
CA SER A 103 -26.82 -17.14 -7.77
C SER A 103 -26.26 -18.44 -7.21
N GLN A 104 -27.12 -19.24 -6.58
CA GLN A 104 -26.72 -20.50 -5.95
C GLN A 104 -25.97 -21.43 -6.93
N GLU A 105 -26.42 -21.49 -8.19
CA GLU A 105 -25.75 -22.23 -9.26
C GLU A 105 -24.32 -21.73 -9.52
N LYS A 106 -24.12 -20.40 -9.60
CA LYS A 106 -22.79 -19.81 -9.75
C LYS A 106 -21.92 -20.09 -8.52
N ARG A 107 -22.49 -20.00 -7.32
CA ARG A 107 -21.80 -20.29 -6.06
C ARG A 107 -21.35 -21.75 -5.99
N GLU A 108 -22.21 -22.69 -6.35
CA GLU A 108 -21.89 -24.11 -6.42
C GLU A 108 -20.82 -24.40 -7.47
N ARG A 109 -20.88 -23.73 -8.63
CA ARG A 109 -19.83 -23.83 -9.65
C ARG A 109 -18.49 -23.33 -9.13
N ILE A 110 -18.46 -22.21 -8.39
CA ILE A 110 -17.24 -21.67 -7.78
C ILE A 110 -16.68 -22.65 -6.75
N ILE A 111 -17.53 -23.21 -5.87
CA ILE A 111 -17.13 -24.20 -4.87
C ILE A 111 -16.57 -25.45 -5.54
N ARG A 112 -17.20 -25.96 -6.62
CA ARG A 112 -16.68 -27.11 -7.38
C ARG A 112 -15.30 -26.83 -7.99
N LEU A 113 -15.05 -25.61 -8.45
CA LEU A 113 -13.78 -25.24 -9.10
C LEU A 113 -12.65 -24.91 -8.13
N LYS A 114 -12.98 -24.48 -6.89
CA LYS A 114 -12.00 -23.94 -5.93
C LYS A 114 -12.02 -24.57 -4.54
N GLY A 115 -12.90 -25.53 -4.28
CA GLY A 115 -13.15 -26.09 -2.95
C GLY A 115 -13.95 -25.14 -2.04
N GLU A 116 -14.08 -25.51 -0.76
CA GLU A 116 -14.85 -24.78 0.26
C GLU A 116 -14.36 -23.33 0.52
N GLY A 117 -13.15 -22.97 0.07
CA GLY A 117 -12.60 -21.61 0.16
C GLY A 117 -12.94 -20.68 -1.02
N GLY A 118 -13.88 -21.08 -1.90
CA GLY A 118 -14.10 -20.44 -3.20
C GLY A 118 -14.61 -18.99 -3.18
N VAL A 119 -15.30 -18.57 -2.11
CA VAL A 119 -15.69 -17.17 -1.87
C VAL A 119 -14.90 -16.67 -0.66
N PRO A 120 -14.09 -15.60 -0.79
CA PRO A 120 -13.26 -15.14 0.30
C PRO A 120 -14.09 -14.72 1.53
N THR A 121 -13.72 -15.21 2.71
CA THR A 121 -14.24 -14.67 3.98
C THR A 121 -13.68 -13.26 4.17
N ARG A 122 -14.55 -12.33 4.53
CA ARG A 122 -14.21 -10.93 4.81
C ARG A 122 -14.54 -10.57 6.25
N ARG A 123 -13.86 -9.56 6.78
CA ARG A 123 -14.20 -9.02 8.10
C ARG A 123 -15.62 -8.43 8.06
N ARG A 124 -16.28 -8.44 9.21
CA ARG A 124 -17.62 -7.85 9.35
C ARG A 124 -17.59 -6.37 9.02
N HIS A 125 -18.61 -5.90 8.33
CA HIS A 125 -18.82 -4.49 8.01
C HIS A 125 -18.86 -3.63 9.28
N ARG A 126 -18.10 -2.53 9.28
CA ARG A 126 -17.99 -1.61 10.42
C ARG A 126 -18.65 -0.26 10.17
N PHE A 127 -18.59 0.26 8.95
CA PHE A 127 -18.93 1.66 8.68
C PHE A 127 -20.06 1.83 7.68
N GLY A 128 -21.16 2.45 8.12
CA GLY A 128 -22.27 2.80 7.24
C GLY A 128 -23.28 1.67 7.10
N ARG A 129 -23.85 1.53 5.90
CA ARG A 129 -24.89 0.54 5.61
C ARG A 129 -24.36 -0.58 4.75
N GLU A 130 -24.78 -1.79 5.07
CA GLU A 130 -24.56 -2.96 4.23
C GLU A 130 -25.88 -3.34 3.53
N GLN A 131 -25.82 -3.60 2.23
CA GLN A 131 -26.99 -3.94 1.41
C GLN A 131 -26.65 -5.09 0.46
N GLN A 132 -27.58 -6.04 0.31
CA GLN A 132 -27.52 -7.05 -0.74
C GLN A 132 -28.15 -6.50 -2.02
N VAL A 133 -27.52 -6.73 -3.17
CA VAL A 133 -27.98 -6.21 -4.47
C VAL A 133 -27.73 -7.22 -5.58
N ASP A 134 -28.68 -7.39 -6.49
CA ASP A 134 -28.45 -8.17 -7.71
C ASP A 134 -27.59 -7.37 -8.68
N LEU A 135 -26.81 -8.07 -9.51
CA LEU A 135 -25.91 -7.42 -10.44
C LEU A 135 -26.66 -6.49 -11.43
N GLU A 136 -27.91 -6.81 -11.79
CA GLU A 136 -28.71 -5.96 -12.66
C GLU A 136 -29.15 -4.64 -11.99
N ASN A 137 -29.26 -4.62 -10.66
CA ASN A 137 -29.70 -3.46 -9.88
C ASN A 137 -28.52 -2.64 -9.31
N LEU A 138 -27.28 -3.13 -9.51
CA LEU A 138 -26.07 -2.53 -8.96
C LEU A 138 -25.89 -1.08 -9.42
N GLU A 139 -26.02 -0.82 -10.72
CA GLU A 139 -25.81 0.53 -11.27
C GLU A 139 -26.81 1.54 -10.70
N GLU A 140 -28.08 1.17 -10.60
CA GLU A 140 -29.10 2.05 -10.05
C GLU A 140 -28.85 2.33 -8.56
N THR A 141 -28.45 1.31 -7.79
CA THR A 141 -28.13 1.47 -6.36
C THR A 141 -26.92 2.38 -6.15
N VAL A 142 -25.89 2.29 -7.01
CA VAL A 142 -24.73 3.19 -6.99
C VAL A 142 -25.16 4.63 -7.29
N ILE A 143 -26.02 4.83 -8.29
CA ILE A 143 -26.53 6.16 -8.67
C ILE A 143 -27.39 6.77 -7.56
N GLU A 144 -28.30 5.99 -6.98
CA GLU A 144 -29.14 6.43 -5.86
C GLU A 144 -28.28 6.88 -4.68
N PHE A 145 -27.22 6.13 -4.37
CA PHE A 145 -26.27 6.53 -3.34
C PHE A 145 -25.61 7.88 -3.67
N ILE A 146 -25.07 8.03 -4.88
CA ILE A 146 -24.43 9.28 -5.35
C ILE A 146 -25.41 10.46 -5.26
N GLN A 147 -26.63 10.30 -5.77
CA GLN A 147 -27.65 11.34 -5.77
C GLN A 147 -28.15 11.70 -4.37
N SER A 148 -28.16 10.73 -3.46
CA SER A 148 -28.56 10.97 -2.08
C SER A 148 -27.52 11.79 -1.30
N CYS A 149 -26.28 11.89 -1.79
CA CYS A 149 -25.22 12.64 -1.13
C CYS A 149 -25.40 14.15 -1.35
N GLU A 150 -25.41 14.93 -0.26
CA GLU A 150 -25.48 16.39 -0.34
C GLU A 150 -24.13 16.97 -0.76
N GLY A 151 -24.10 17.80 -1.80
CA GLY A 151 -22.89 18.47 -2.27
C GLY A 151 -23.15 19.87 -2.81
N LYS A 152 -22.35 20.84 -2.35
CA LYS A 152 -22.31 22.20 -2.89
C LYS A 152 -21.12 22.31 -3.86
N GLY A 153 -21.18 21.63 -5.00
CA GLY A 153 -20.09 21.76 -5.98
C GLY A 153 -19.81 20.50 -6.79
N SER A 154 -18.55 20.35 -7.17
CA SER A 154 -18.12 19.27 -8.06
C SER A 154 -17.88 17.97 -7.27
N LEU A 155 -18.22 16.82 -7.86
CA LEU A 155 -18.03 15.52 -7.21
C LEU A 155 -16.80 14.81 -7.79
N VAL A 156 -15.83 14.51 -6.93
CA VAL A 156 -14.56 13.88 -7.33
C VAL A 156 -14.56 12.40 -6.94
N LEU A 157 -14.26 11.53 -7.92
CA LEU A 157 -14.07 10.11 -7.68
C LEU A 157 -12.66 9.85 -7.11
N MET A 158 -12.57 9.12 -6.00
CA MET A 158 -11.30 8.74 -5.39
C MET A 158 -11.18 7.22 -5.31
N GLY A 159 -9.95 6.72 -5.37
CA GLY A 159 -9.64 5.36 -4.97
C GLY A 159 -8.15 5.15 -4.87
N PHE A 160 -7.75 3.90 -4.63
CA PHE A 160 -6.37 3.50 -4.50
C PHE A 160 -6.09 2.35 -5.47
N GLU A 161 -5.13 2.53 -6.39
CA GLU A 161 -4.88 1.55 -7.46
C GLU A 161 -6.11 1.29 -8.36
N MET A 162 -6.71 2.38 -8.83
CA MET A 162 -8.01 2.49 -9.54
C MET A 162 -8.22 1.60 -10.79
N ALA A 163 -7.26 0.75 -11.19
CA ALA A 163 -7.36 -0.06 -12.39
C ALA A 163 -8.52 -1.08 -12.36
N ALA A 164 -8.79 -1.67 -11.19
CA ALA A 164 -9.93 -2.57 -11.03
C ALA A 164 -11.23 -1.77 -11.01
N GLU A 165 -11.29 -0.67 -10.26
CA GLU A 165 -12.44 0.20 -10.07
C GLU A 165 -12.89 0.74 -11.43
N TRP A 166 -11.97 1.22 -12.27
CA TRP A 166 -12.26 1.65 -13.64
C TRP A 166 -12.80 0.52 -14.54
N THR A 167 -12.38 -0.73 -14.31
CA THR A 167 -12.93 -1.88 -15.04
C THR A 167 -14.40 -2.09 -14.69
N TYR A 168 -14.77 -1.96 -13.43
CA TYR A 168 -16.15 -2.17 -12.98
C TYR A 168 -17.03 -0.95 -13.21
N LEU A 169 -16.50 0.25 -13.05
CA LEU A 169 -17.15 1.51 -13.44
C LEU A 169 -17.55 1.48 -14.91
N SER A 170 -16.65 1.04 -15.80
CA SER A 170 -16.97 0.99 -17.24
C SER A 170 -17.93 -0.14 -17.62
N ARG A 171 -17.93 -1.27 -16.91
CA ARG A 171 -18.69 -2.47 -17.28
C ARG A 171 -20.02 -2.65 -16.56
N ASN A 172 -20.10 -2.22 -15.31
CA ASN A 172 -21.18 -2.57 -14.40
C ASN A 172 -22.00 -1.37 -13.95
N PHE A 173 -21.43 -0.16 -13.95
CA PHE A 173 -22.14 1.04 -13.52
C PHE A 173 -21.66 2.31 -14.25
N SER A 174 -21.63 2.22 -15.58
CA SER A 174 -21.16 3.28 -16.49
C SER A 174 -21.97 4.57 -16.43
N ARG A 175 -23.27 4.48 -16.12
CA ARG A 175 -24.17 5.63 -15.93
C ARG A 175 -23.82 6.47 -14.70
N ALA A 176 -22.96 5.97 -13.80
CA ALA A 176 -22.42 6.76 -12.70
C ALA A 176 -21.32 7.74 -13.16
N VAL A 177 -20.65 7.49 -14.30
CA VAL A 177 -19.51 8.30 -14.78
C VAL A 177 -19.83 9.79 -14.95
N PRO A 178 -20.97 10.18 -15.55
CA PRO A 178 -21.30 11.59 -15.74
C PRO A 178 -21.50 12.40 -14.45
N PHE A 179 -21.64 11.74 -13.29
CA PHE A 179 -21.75 12.44 -12.01
C PHE A 179 -20.42 13.01 -11.52
N PHE A 180 -19.30 12.50 -12.02
CA PHE A 180 -17.97 12.91 -11.56
C PHE A 180 -17.40 14.04 -12.41
N SER A 181 -16.84 15.05 -11.73
CA SER A 181 -16.15 16.17 -12.37
C SER A 181 -14.68 15.86 -12.65
N ALA A 182 -14.05 15.04 -11.82
CA ALA A 182 -12.65 14.65 -11.88
C ALA A 182 -12.46 13.32 -11.13
N TRP A 183 -11.26 12.74 -11.23
CA TRP A 183 -10.91 11.55 -10.44
C TRP A 183 -9.47 11.58 -9.97
N VAL A 184 -9.18 10.86 -8.89
CA VAL A 184 -7.85 10.72 -8.29
C VAL A 184 -7.56 9.27 -7.93
N ASP A 185 -6.36 8.82 -8.29
CA ASP A 185 -5.74 7.62 -7.71
C ASP A 185 -4.76 8.09 -6.64
N LEU A 186 -5.05 7.82 -5.38
CA LEU A 186 -4.24 8.30 -4.24
C LEU A 186 -2.80 7.77 -4.31
N ARG A 187 -2.53 6.72 -5.08
CA ARG A 187 -1.17 6.26 -5.38
C ARG A 187 -0.36 7.32 -6.14
N ASP A 188 -0.97 8.10 -7.03
CA ASP A 188 -0.27 9.17 -7.75
C ASP A 188 0.12 10.30 -6.81
N ILE A 189 -0.78 10.67 -5.91
CA ILE A 189 -0.57 11.72 -4.90
C ILE A 189 0.56 11.32 -3.96
N GLY A 190 0.56 10.06 -3.51
CA GLY A 190 1.64 9.56 -2.69
C GLY A 190 2.99 9.56 -3.42
N LYS A 191 3.03 9.28 -4.74
CA LYS A 191 4.25 9.39 -5.57
C LYS A 191 4.72 10.84 -5.74
N ASP A 192 3.78 11.77 -5.91
CA ASP A 192 4.08 13.21 -5.97
C ASP A 192 4.76 13.67 -4.68
N ILE A 193 4.19 13.31 -3.53
CA ILE A 193 4.74 13.67 -2.20
C ILE A 193 6.11 13.04 -1.95
N SER A 194 6.27 11.76 -2.27
CA SER A 194 7.51 11.01 -2.02
C SER A 194 8.62 11.31 -3.03
N SER A 195 8.29 11.95 -4.16
CA SER A 195 9.18 12.09 -5.32
C SER A 195 9.77 10.75 -5.81
N SER A 196 9.13 9.61 -5.49
CA SER A 196 9.66 8.29 -5.76
C SER A 196 9.15 7.71 -7.09
N VAL A 197 10.09 7.35 -7.96
CA VAL A 197 9.81 6.61 -9.19
C VAL A 197 9.95 5.11 -8.89
N GLY A 198 8.90 4.47 -8.35
CA GLY A 198 8.75 3.02 -8.54
C GLY A 198 8.55 2.10 -7.33
N LYS A 199 8.01 2.54 -6.19
CA LYS A 199 7.44 1.61 -5.20
C LYS A 199 6.03 2.01 -4.81
N ASP A 200 5.12 1.04 -4.93
CA ASP A 200 3.70 1.24 -4.72
C ASP A 200 3.38 1.40 -3.24
N ILE A 201 2.56 2.40 -2.98
CA ILE A 201 2.01 2.74 -1.67
C ILE A 201 0.83 1.77 -1.43
N GLN A 202 0.38 1.51 -0.21
CA GLN A 202 -0.91 0.84 0.03
C GLN A 202 -1.59 1.37 1.28
N PRO A 203 -2.88 1.72 1.27
CA PRO A 203 -3.59 2.13 2.49
C PRO A 203 -3.34 1.10 3.59
N GLY A 204 -3.11 1.60 4.80
CA GLY A 204 -2.74 0.76 5.93
C GLY A 204 -3.81 -0.29 6.18
N ARG A 205 -3.48 -1.57 6.01
CA ARG A 205 -4.39 -2.65 6.41
C ARG A 205 -4.33 -2.72 7.92
N GLY A 206 -5.48 -2.64 8.58
CA GLY A 206 -5.53 -2.85 10.02
C GLY A 206 -5.10 -4.28 10.32
N ASP A 207 -3.81 -4.50 10.59
CA ASP A 207 -3.27 -5.82 10.91
C ASP A 207 -3.59 -6.17 12.37
N LEU A 208 -4.87 -6.44 12.60
CA LEU A 208 -5.30 -7.28 13.72
C LEU A 208 -5.20 -8.71 13.21
N GLY A 209 -4.09 -9.37 13.57
CA GLY A 209 -3.65 -10.67 13.09
C GLY A 209 -4.79 -11.66 12.83
N GLY A 210 -4.78 -12.24 11.63
CA GLY A 210 -5.77 -13.24 11.21
C GLY A 210 -5.88 -13.45 9.70
N GLY A 211 -5.26 -12.60 8.87
CA GLY A 211 -5.23 -12.79 7.41
C GLY A 211 -6.59 -12.64 6.71
N ILE A 212 -7.63 -12.20 7.42
CA ILE A 212 -8.95 -11.92 6.85
C ILE A 212 -8.93 -10.49 6.30
N ALA A 213 -9.20 -10.34 5.00
CA ALA A 213 -9.26 -9.03 4.35
C ALA A 213 -10.47 -8.22 4.84
N ASP A 214 -10.30 -6.90 4.88
CA ASP A 214 -11.38 -5.95 5.14
C ASP A 214 -12.41 -6.01 4.00
N ASN A 215 -13.62 -5.51 4.26
CA ASN A 215 -14.66 -5.43 3.24
C ASN A 215 -14.49 -4.15 2.42
N ALA A 216 -14.98 -4.16 1.17
CA ALA A 216 -14.84 -3.02 0.27
C ALA A 216 -15.39 -1.70 0.83
N GLY A 217 -16.45 -1.74 1.64
CA GLY A 217 -17.01 -0.53 2.28
C GLY A 217 -16.05 0.10 3.29
N ASP A 218 -15.42 -0.73 4.12
CA ASP A 218 -14.38 -0.29 5.06
C ASP A 218 -13.15 0.26 4.32
N ASP A 219 -12.73 -0.38 3.22
CA ASP A 219 -11.61 0.07 2.39
C ASP A 219 -11.91 1.40 1.66
N ALA A 220 -13.17 1.63 1.26
CA ALA A 220 -13.61 2.94 0.76
C ALA A 220 -13.51 4.02 1.85
N VAL A 221 -13.89 3.73 3.10
CA VAL A 221 -13.70 4.67 4.22
C VAL A 221 -12.21 4.90 4.49
N ALA A 222 -11.40 3.84 4.47
CA ALA A 222 -9.94 3.95 4.62
C ALA A 222 -9.29 4.79 3.52
N THR A 223 -9.84 4.76 2.31
CA THR A 223 -9.44 5.63 1.21
C THR A 223 -9.74 7.11 1.53
N CYS A 224 -10.89 7.44 2.12
CA CYS A 224 -11.16 8.81 2.60
C CYS A 224 -10.19 9.26 3.70
N VAL A 225 -9.85 8.35 4.63
CA VAL A 225 -8.84 8.60 5.68
C VAL A 225 -7.49 8.88 5.04
N LEU A 226 -7.06 8.04 4.10
CA LEU A 226 -5.79 8.20 3.40
C LEU A 226 -5.75 9.54 2.64
N ALA A 227 -6.81 9.90 1.93
CA ALA A 227 -6.89 11.18 1.21
C ALA A 227 -6.68 12.37 2.16
N SER A 228 -7.32 12.34 3.34
CA SER A 228 -7.19 13.39 4.36
C SER A 228 -5.81 13.40 5.02
N ALA A 229 -5.23 12.24 5.24
CA ALA A 229 -3.87 12.08 5.78
C ALA A 229 -2.80 12.61 4.84
N LEU A 230 -2.98 12.45 3.52
CA LEU A 230 -2.08 12.99 2.50
C LEU A 230 -2.15 14.52 2.40
N LEU A 231 -3.09 15.20 3.07
CA LEU A 231 -3.11 16.67 3.18
C LEU A 231 -2.27 17.21 4.34
N ASP A 232 -1.72 16.34 5.18
CA ASP A 232 -0.91 16.73 6.32
C ASP A 232 0.59 16.67 5.99
N SER A 233 1.28 17.79 6.22
CA SER A 233 2.72 17.92 6.00
C SER A 233 3.57 16.98 6.87
N GLU A 234 3.13 16.67 8.10
CA GLU A 234 3.86 15.72 8.96
C GLU A 234 3.85 14.32 8.33
N ASN A 235 2.73 13.93 7.73
CA ASN A 235 2.62 12.66 7.01
C ASN A 235 3.44 12.65 5.71
N HIS A 236 3.69 13.81 5.10
CA HIS A 236 4.58 13.89 3.94
C HIS A 236 6.01 13.50 4.28
N GLU A 237 6.53 14.00 5.42
CA GLU A 237 7.87 13.66 5.89
C GLU A 237 7.98 12.18 6.23
N LYS A 238 6.99 11.62 6.95
CA LYS A 238 6.90 10.19 7.24
C LYS A 238 6.88 9.35 5.97
N LEU A 239 6.09 9.75 4.97
CA LEU A 239 6.00 9.04 3.70
C LEU A 239 7.32 9.08 2.92
N ARG A 240 7.99 10.24 2.85
CA ARG A 240 9.31 10.40 2.21
C ARG A 240 10.37 9.54 2.89
N PHE A 241 10.47 9.65 4.21
CA PHE A 241 11.39 8.85 5.01
C PHE A 241 11.19 7.35 4.78
N ARG A 242 9.93 6.90 4.82
CA ARG A 242 9.59 5.51 4.60
C ARG A 242 9.94 5.03 3.18
N GLN A 243 9.64 5.82 2.16
CA GLN A 243 9.97 5.50 0.76
C GLN A 243 11.48 5.40 0.55
N GLU A 244 12.25 6.29 1.17
CA GLU A 244 13.70 6.23 1.11
C GLU A 244 14.26 5.00 1.84
N CYS A 245 13.72 4.66 3.01
CA CYS A 245 14.04 3.40 3.69
C CYS A 245 13.71 2.18 2.82
N SER A 246 12.54 2.16 2.17
CA SER A 246 12.19 1.11 1.20
C SER A 246 13.17 1.05 0.03
N ARG A 247 13.64 2.20 -0.48
CA ARG A 247 14.65 2.27 -1.55
C ARG A 247 15.96 1.63 -1.10
N ILE A 248 16.43 1.96 0.10
CA ILE A 248 17.65 1.42 0.72
C ILE A 248 17.52 -0.09 0.96
N ALA A 249 16.43 -0.54 1.57
CA ALA A 249 16.18 -1.95 1.90
C ALA A 249 16.14 -2.88 0.68
N GLY A 250 15.94 -2.36 -0.53
CA GLY A 250 15.94 -3.16 -1.75
C GLY A 250 14.79 -4.17 -1.80
N ARG A 251 15.08 -5.41 -2.21
CA ARG A 251 14.11 -6.52 -2.30
C ARG A 251 14.16 -7.38 -1.04
N LYS A 252 13.02 -7.96 -0.66
CA LYS A 252 12.92 -8.87 0.49
C LYS A 252 13.70 -10.17 0.28
N GLY A 253 14.25 -10.70 1.37
CA GLY A 253 14.93 -12.00 1.42
C GLY A 253 16.44 -11.90 1.57
N TYR A 254 17.08 -13.06 1.77
CA TYR A 254 18.54 -13.12 1.90
C TYR A 254 19.24 -12.71 0.61
N ARG A 255 20.19 -11.79 0.71
CA ARG A 255 20.97 -11.29 -0.40
C ARG A 255 22.43 -11.15 -0.01
N VAL A 256 23.30 -11.55 -0.92
CA VAL A 256 24.74 -11.29 -0.84
C VAL A 256 25.03 -10.01 -1.64
N PRO A 257 25.84 -9.07 -1.11
CA PRO A 257 26.30 -7.88 -1.84
C PRO A 257 26.91 -8.23 -3.20
N ASP A 258 26.69 -7.37 -4.20
CA ASP A 258 27.27 -7.54 -5.54
C ASP A 258 28.76 -7.13 -5.51
N VAL A 259 29.57 -7.63 -6.46
CA VAL A 259 30.98 -7.21 -6.67
C VAL A 259 31.07 -5.69 -6.91
N ARG A 260 29.99 -5.07 -7.37
CA ARG A 260 29.90 -3.62 -7.60
C ARG A 260 29.73 -2.80 -6.31
N ASP A 261 29.34 -3.43 -5.21
CA ASP A 261 29.13 -2.79 -3.92
C ASP A 261 30.48 -2.65 -3.18
N ARG A 262 31.31 -1.70 -3.64
CA ARG A 262 32.71 -1.56 -3.19
C ARG A 262 32.87 -1.14 -1.73
N PHE A 263 31.91 -0.36 -1.21
CA PHE A 263 31.95 0.15 0.17
C PHE A 263 30.86 -0.55 0.98
N THR A 264 31.16 -1.78 1.39
CA THR A 264 30.21 -2.67 2.05
C THR A 264 30.72 -3.05 3.44
N VAL A 265 29.81 -3.07 4.41
CA VAL A 265 30.06 -3.57 5.76
C VAL A 265 29.14 -4.74 6.06
N SER A 266 29.65 -5.70 6.82
CA SER A 266 28.83 -6.70 7.50
C SER A 266 28.56 -6.26 8.94
N ILE A 267 27.32 -6.41 9.36
CA ILE A 267 26.87 -6.22 10.75
C ILE A 267 26.54 -7.60 11.29
N CYS A 268 27.28 -8.03 12.30
CA CYS A 268 27.15 -9.34 12.91
C CYS A 268 26.65 -9.20 14.35
N ALA A 269 25.72 -10.07 14.74
CA ALA A 269 25.33 -10.29 16.13
C ALA A 269 25.94 -11.60 16.66
N GLN A 270 25.97 -11.79 17.98
CA GLN A 270 26.46 -13.04 18.60
C GLN A 270 25.47 -14.23 18.44
N GLY A 271 24.28 -13.96 17.90
CA GLY A 271 23.25 -14.94 17.54
C GLY A 271 22.35 -14.34 16.47
N ALA A 272 21.06 -14.68 16.49
CA ALA A 272 20.10 -14.10 15.55
C ALA A 272 20.09 -12.56 15.63
N LEU A 273 19.96 -11.91 14.47
CA LEU A 273 19.87 -10.46 14.38
C LEU A 273 18.70 -9.95 15.23
N PRO A 274 18.92 -8.92 16.06
CA PRO A 274 17.87 -8.30 16.85
C PRO A 274 16.70 -7.81 15.99
N SER A 275 15.48 -7.79 16.55
CA SER A 275 14.27 -7.36 15.83
C SER A 275 14.37 -5.95 15.23
N THR A 276 15.22 -5.10 15.81
CA THR A 276 15.52 -3.73 15.34
C THR A 276 16.35 -3.69 14.06
N ILE A 277 16.99 -4.79 13.64
CA ILE A 277 17.84 -4.87 12.44
C ILE A 277 17.71 -6.19 11.65
N ASN A 278 16.76 -7.05 12.00
CA ASN A 278 16.56 -8.36 11.36
C ASN A 278 15.92 -8.33 9.96
N SER A 279 15.75 -7.14 9.38
CA SER A 279 15.25 -6.97 8.01
C SER A 279 15.92 -5.77 7.35
N GLY A 280 15.99 -5.79 6.01
CA GLY A 280 16.52 -4.65 5.25
C GLY A 280 15.81 -3.33 5.57
N MET A 281 14.51 -3.39 5.86
CA MET A 281 13.72 -2.22 6.26
C MET A 281 14.13 -1.69 7.63
N ASN A 282 14.31 -2.59 8.61
CA ASN A 282 14.70 -2.22 9.96
C ASN A 282 16.12 -1.66 9.98
N LEU A 283 17.04 -2.26 9.21
CA LEU A 283 18.39 -1.70 8.96
C LEU A 283 18.34 -0.30 8.36
N ALA A 284 17.55 -0.11 7.30
CA ALA A 284 17.45 1.17 6.62
C ALA A 284 16.91 2.28 7.55
N ARG A 285 15.95 1.95 8.43
CA ARG A 285 15.41 2.88 9.43
C ARG A 285 16.41 3.17 10.53
N GLN A 286 17.00 2.12 11.12
CA GLN A 286 17.91 2.24 12.26
C GLN A 286 19.16 3.06 11.92
N PHE A 287 19.65 2.92 10.70
CA PHE A 287 20.90 3.53 10.26
C PHE A 287 20.72 4.59 9.17
N PHE A 288 19.52 5.17 9.07
CA PHE A 288 19.16 6.13 8.03
C PHE A 288 20.11 7.33 7.97
N ASP A 289 20.49 7.87 9.14
CA ASP A 289 21.32 9.08 9.25
C ASP A 289 22.74 8.90 8.70
N TYR A 290 23.23 7.66 8.62
CA TYR A 290 24.50 7.32 7.97
C TYR A 290 24.40 7.28 6.44
N SER A 291 23.24 7.58 5.87
CA SER A 291 22.97 7.64 4.43
C SER A 291 23.38 6.38 3.64
N PRO A 292 22.98 5.17 4.06
CA PRO A 292 23.29 3.95 3.34
C PRO A 292 22.68 3.97 1.92
N GLN A 293 23.38 3.38 0.95
CA GLN A 293 22.87 3.18 -0.40
C GLN A 293 21.93 2.00 -0.50
N SER A 294 22.29 0.89 0.16
CA SER A 294 21.47 -0.31 0.23
C SER A 294 21.66 -1.05 1.55
N ALA A 295 20.63 -1.83 1.93
CA ALA A 295 20.62 -2.67 3.12
C ALA A 295 20.04 -4.03 2.79
N GLY A 296 20.49 -5.06 3.50
CA GLY A 296 19.92 -6.40 3.36
C GLY A 296 20.42 -7.39 4.40
N ILE A 297 19.84 -8.57 4.37
CA ILE A 297 20.17 -9.66 5.29
C ILE A 297 20.94 -10.73 4.51
N MET A 298 22.07 -11.19 5.03
CA MET A 298 22.87 -12.26 4.42
C MET A 298 22.53 -13.62 5.02
N SER A 299 22.33 -13.67 6.34
CA SER A 299 21.92 -14.84 7.11
C SER A 299 21.14 -14.40 8.35
N GLU A 300 20.68 -15.35 9.18
CA GLU A 300 20.00 -15.02 10.45
C GLU A 300 20.85 -14.17 11.40
N GLU A 301 22.17 -14.19 11.27
CA GLU A 301 23.12 -13.55 12.19
C GLU A 301 23.87 -12.37 11.54
N ILE A 302 23.80 -12.25 10.21
CA ILE A 302 24.62 -11.32 9.43
C ILE A 302 23.74 -10.47 8.53
N ALA A 303 23.85 -9.16 8.71
CA ALA A 303 23.29 -8.12 7.86
C ALA A 303 24.39 -7.40 7.08
N TYR A 304 24.00 -6.64 6.05
CA TYR A 304 24.93 -5.77 5.33
C TYR A 304 24.35 -4.39 5.07
N LEU A 305 25.24 -3.41 4.98
CA LEU A 305 24.98 -2.07 4.45
C LEU A 305 26.01 -1.74 3.38
N THR A 306 25.60 -0.96 2.38
CA THR A 306 26.50 -0.41 1.36
C THR A 306 26.46 1.11 1.39
N PHE A 307 27.58 1.77 1.06
CA PHE A 307 27.75 3.23 1.13
C PHE A 307 28.27 3.80 -0.20
N ARG A 308 28.18 5.13 -0.37
CA ARG A 308 28.65 5.80 -1.61
C ARG A 308 30.15 5.95 -1.66
N SER A 309 30.79 6.07 -0.49
CA SER A 309 32.21 6.33 -0.36
C SER A 309 32.82 5.57 0.81
N GLN A 310 34.14 5.45 0.78
CA GLN A 310 34.95 4.93 1.87
C GLN A 310 34.74 5.76 3.15
N ASP A 311 34.75 7.09 3.06
CA ASP A 311 34.58 7.99 4.23
C ASP A 311 33.25 7.74 4.97
N GLN A 312 32.15 7.55 4.24
CA GLN A 312 30.85 7.24 4.85
C GLN A 312 30.87 5.88 5.55
N MET A 313 31.49 4.89 4.92
CA MET A 313 31.64 3.57 5.48
C MET A 313 32.48 3.61 6.77
N ASP A 314 33.60 4.32 6.76
CA ASP A 314 34.50 4.44 7.90
C ASP A 314 33.84 5.19 9.07
N GLN A 315 33.06 6.24 8.79
CA GLN A 315 32.23 6.92 9.78
C GLN A 315 31.21 5.98 10.42
N PHE A 316 30.54 5.14 9.60
CA PHE A 316 29.60 4.15 10.11
C PHE A 316 30.29 3.11 10.99
N VAL A 317 31.42 2.55 10.54
CA VAL A 317 32.19 1.55 11.30
C VAL A 317 32.63 2.14 12.64
N ALA A 318 33.18 3.36 12.64
CA ALA A 318 33.64 4.02 13.87
C ALA A 318 32.48 4.31 14.86
N GLY A 319 31.28 4.62 14.36
CA GLY A 319 30.13 4.93 15.20
C GLY A 319 29.36 3.72 15.74
N ILE A 320 29.35 2.61 15.00
CA ILE A 320 28.47 1.45 15.30
C ILE A 320 29.25 0.22 15.79
N HIS A 321 30.53 0.09 15.47
CA HIS A 321 31.31 -1.04 15.96
C HIS A 321 31.39 -1.04 17.49
N GLY A 322 30.96 -2.14 18.13
CA GLY A 322 30.92 -2.26 19.58
C GLY A 322 29.72 -1.56 20.23
N LEU A 323 28.76 -1.04 19.45
CA LEU A 323 27.54 -0.46 19.98
C LEU A 323 26.73 -1.51 20.72
N VAL A 324 26.33 -1.19 21.95
CA VAL A 324 25.42 -2.00 22.76
C VAL A 324 24.00 -1.53 22.50
N LEU A 325 23.17 -2.41 21.94
CA LEU A 325 21.76 -2.11 21.74
C LEU A 325 20.99 -2.12 23.07
N PRO A 326 19.79 -1.51 23.14
CA PRO A 326 18.94 -1.57 24.34
C PRO A 326 18.59 -3.00 24.79
N THR A 327 18.70 -3.98 23.88
CA THR A 327 18.52 -5.42 24.17
C THR A 327 19.72 -6.06 24.88
N GLY A 328 20.85 -5.34 24.99
CA GLY A 328 22.12 -5.84 25.52
C GLY A 328 23.05 -6.47 24.46
N ASP A 329 22.57 -6.62 23.23
CA ASP A 329 23.36 -7.18 22.13
C ASP A 329 24.45 -6.20 21.69
N ILE A 330 25.66 -6.72 21.48
CA ILE A 330 26.81 -5.95 20.99
C ILE A 330 26.95 -6.20 19.49
N LEU A 331 26.89 -5.13 18.70
CA LEU A 331 27.06 -5.21 17.26
C LEU A 331 28.55 -5.21 16.88
N SER A 332 28.95 -6.20 16.07
CA SER A 332 30.26 -6.24 15.45
C SER A 332 30.14 -5.81 13.99
N VAL A 333 30.77 -4.69 13.65
CA VAL A 333 30.79 -4.18 12.27
C VAL A 333 32.18 -4.38 11.67
N GLN A 334 32.26 -4.96 10.48
CA GLN A 334 33.51 -5.19 9.77
C GLN A 334 33.38 -4.84 8.30
N GLY A 335 34.47 -4.36 7.69
CA GLY A 335 34.55 -4.17 6.25
C GLY A 335 34.36 -5.51 5.54
N TYR A 336 33.43 -5.58 4.59
CA TYR A 336 33.15 -6.80 3.86
C TYR A 336 34.22 -7.01 2.78
N SER A 337 35.20 -7.87 3.06
CA SER A 337 36.18 -8.32 2.07
C SER A 337 35.79 -9.70 1.54
N ARG A 338 35.46 -9.76 0.24
CA ARG A 338 35.14 -11.02 -0.47
C ARG A 338 36.44 -11.77 -0.80
N ALA A 339 37.21 -12.15 0.22
CA ALA A 339 38.39 -12.96 0.02
C ALA A 339 37.98 -14.37 -0.45
N ASN A 340 38.23 -14.67 -1.73
CA ASN A 340 38.28 -15.99 -2.36
C ASN A 340 37.09 -16.95 -2.13
N ARG A 341 35.97 -16.74 -2.85
CA ARG A 341 35.14 -17.88 -3.32
C ARG A 341 35.52 -18.17 -4.76
N SER A 342 35.95 -19.40 -5.04
CA SER A 342 36.40 -19.82 -6.38
C SER A 342 35.30 -19.61 -7.42
N MET A 343 35.67 -19.02 -8.56
CA MET A 343 34.76 -18.71 -9.66
C MET A 343 34.09 -19.94 -10.28
N GLU A 344 34.58 -21.16 -10.02
CA GLU A 344 34.07 -22.39 -10.63
C GLU A 344 32.75 -22.87 -10.00
N SER A 345 32.48 -22.61 -8.72
CA SER A 345 31.21 -23.02 -8.09
C SER A 345 30.06 -22.04 -8.32
N GLU A 346 30.36 -20.81 -8.77
CA GLU A 346 29.33 -19.77 -9.01
C GLU A 346 28.60 -19.96 -10.33
N ASP A 347 29.22 -20.56 -11.35
CA ASP A 347 28.59 -20.74 -12.67
C ASP A 347 27.54 -21.85 -12.66
N ASP A 348 27.77 -22.95 -11.93
CA ASP A 348 26.79 -24.02 -11.77
C ASP A 348 25.60 -23.58 -10.91
N GLU A 349 25.83 -22.87 -9.79
CA GLU A 349 24.75 -22.28 -9.00
C GLU A 349 23.97 -21.20 -9.77
N ARG A 350 24.63 -20.40 -10.62
CA ARG A 350 23.96 -19.38 -11.46
C ARG A 350 23.12 -20.01 -12.55
N LYS A 351 23.54 -21.15 -13.10
CA LYS A 351 22.78 -21.92 -14.09
C LYS A 351 21.53 -22.53 -13.45
N GLU A 352 21.68 -23.15 -12.28
CA GLU A 352 20.56 -23.74 -11.53
C GLU A 352 19.57 -22.66 -11.02
N LYS A 353 20.07 -21.51 -10.52
CA LYS A 353 19.21 -20.36 -10.18
C LYS A 353 18.54 -19.71 -11.39
N ARG A 354 19.16 -19.72 -12.58
CA ARG A 354 18.53 -19.22 -13.81
C ARG A 354 17.39 -20.12 -14.26
N GLU A 355 17.56 -21.43 -14.18
CA GLU A 355 16.53 -22.42 -14.49
C GLU A 355 15.37 -22.37 -13.48
N LEU A 356 15.68 -22.23 -12.17
CA LEU A 356 14.67 -22.05 -11.13
C LEU A 356 13.89 -20.74 -11.28
N ARG A 357 14.56 -19.66 -11.72
CA ARG A 357 13.92 -18.36 -12.02
C ARG A 357 13.10 -18.40 -13.30
N GLN A 358 13.47 -19.20 -14.30
CA GLN A 358 12.64 -19.44 -15.48
C GLN A 358 11.40 -20.26 -15.13
N ARG A 359 11.50 -21.28 -14.26
CA ARG A 359 10.34 -22.01 -13.73
C ARG A 359 9.40 -21.11 -12.91
N LYS A 360 9.94 -20.29 -12.00
CA LYS A 360 9.13 -19.32 -11.23
C LYS A 360 8.54 -18.17 -12.06
N ARG A 361 9.13 -17.82 -13.21
CA ARG A 361 8.53 -16.83 -14.14
C ARG A 361 7.31 -17.37 -14.91
N LEU A 362 7.21 -18.69 -15.04
CA LEU A 362 6.03 -19.35 -15.62
C LEU A 362 4.90 -19.53 -14.57
N GLU A 363 5.21 -19.37 -13.28
CA GLU A 363 4.27 -19.45 -12.16
C GLU A 363 4.19 -18.11 -11.41
N GLY A 364 3.39 -17.18 -11.93
CA GLY A 364 2.80 -16.08 -11.15
C GLY A 364 3.72 -14.93 -10.75
N THR A 365 3.56 -13.79 -11.41
CA THR A 365 4.07 -12.48 -10.97
C THR A 365 3.39 -12.05 -9.67
N ALA A 366 4.06 -12.25 -8.53
CA ALA A 366 3.75 -11.51 -7.31
C ALA A 366 4.27 -10.08 -7.47
N SER A 367 3.35 -9.13 -7.58
CA SER A 367 3.64 -7.70 -7.45
C SER A 367 4.14 -7.43 -6.03
N GLU A 368 5.30 -6.79 -5.89
CA GLU A 368 5.83 -6.37 -4.60
C GLU A 368 4.91 -5.28 -4.04
N VAL A 369 4.35 -5.53 -2.86
CA VAL A 369 3.29 -4.76 -2.22
C VAL A 369 3.68 -4.51 -0.75
N GLU A 370 3.67 -3.26 -0.28
CA GLU A 370 4.01 -2.89 1.11
C GLU A 370 2.98 -1.94 1.76
N ASP A 371 2.57 -2.29 2.98
CA ASP A 371 1.41 -1.79 3.76
C ASP A 371 1.69 -0.48 4.55
N LEU A 372 0.88 0.59 4.40
CA LEU A 372 1.04 1.88 5.09
C LEU A 372 0.72 1.90 6.61
N GLY A 373 0.41 0.77 7.25
CA GLY A 373 -0.10 0.70 8.64
C GLY A 373 0.59 1.56 9.72
N ASN A 374 1.89 1.86 9.57
CA ASN A 374 2.65 2.66 10.56
C ASN A 374 2.71 4.18 10.28
N LEU A 375 2.04 4.71 9.25
CA LEU A 375 1.94 6.17 9.07
C LEU A 375 1.14 6.86 10.19
N PHE A 376 0.34 6.08 10.91
CA PHE A 376 -0.64 6.55 11.89
C PHE A 376 -0.27 6.24 13.35
N SER A 377 0.93 5.72 13.62
CA SER A 377 1.42 5.46 14.97
C SER A 377 2.50 6.49 15.37
N SER A 378 2.28 7.15 16.51
CA SER A 378 3.17 8.16 17.10
C SER A 378 4.46 7.62 17.71
N GLN A 379 4.83 6.37 17.43
CA GLN A 379 6.05 5.75 17.98
C GLN A 379 7.24 5.94 17.04
N PHE A 380 7.66 7.19 16.87
CA PHE A 380 9.01 7.50 16.40
C PHE A 380 9.49 8.72 17.18
N LEU A 381 9.88 8.48 18.43
CA LEU A 381 10.81 9.26 19.26
C LEU A 381 10.80 8.65 20.67
N SER A 382 11.44 7.49 20.85
CA SER A 382 11.99 7.11 22.15
C SER A 382 13.02 5.99 21.98
N ALA A 383 14.20 6.25 22.54
CA ALA A 383 15.45 5.48 22.56
C ALA A 383 16.32 5.64 21.31
#